data_AF-Q4RK38-F1
#
_entry.id   AF-Q4RK38-F1
#
_cell.length_a   1.000
_cell.length_b   1.000
_cell.length_c   1.000
_cell.angle_alpha   90.00
_cell.angle_beta   90.00
_cell.angle_gamma   90.00
#
_symmetry.space_group_name_H-M   'P 1'
#
loop_
_entity.id
_entity.type
_entity.pdbx_description
1 polymer ?
#
loop_
_entity_poly.entity_id
_entity_poly.type
_entity_poly.pdbx_seq_one_letter_code
_entity_poly.pdbx_strand_id
1 'polypeptide(L)'
;MSLAFLYMTVLGFDCITTGYAYTQGLNGSILSLLMGASAVMGICGTVAFTWIRKKCGLIRTGFVSGVAQLSCLMLCVASVFVPGSPFDLGVSPFRDLYSHLLGEPDLPEVDHALSAIPQVGNLTTAAPSGEPPLPSLLSVSLLFAGVIAARVGLWSFDLTVTQLIQENVIESERGVINGVQNSMNYLLDLLHFIMVILAPNPEAFGLLVIISVSFVAMGHMMYFRFAFKSLGKRLFLCC
;
A
#
# COMPACT_ATOMS: atom_id res chain seq x y z
N MET A 1 19.04 -2.11 -2.09
CA MET A 1 18.10 -3.11 -1.51
C MET A 1 16.93 -2.50 -0.76
N SER A 2 17.12 -1.59 0.20
CA SER A 2 16.00 -0.94 0.92
C SER A 2 14.90 -0.41 -0.01
N LEU A 3 15.28 0.29 -1.09
CA LEU A 3 14.34 0.80 -2.09
C LEU A 3 13.49 -0.30 -2.75
N ALA A 4 14.03 -1.50 -2.99
CA ALA A 4 13.28 -2.57 -3.64
C ALA A 4 12.11 -3.07 -2.76
N PHE A 5 12.26 -3.06 -1.43
CA PHE A 5 11.17 -3.39 -0.52
C PHE A 5 10.01 -2.39 -0.57
N LEU A 6 10.27 -1.13 -0.94
CA LEU A 6 9.22 -0.14 -1.14
C LEU A 6 8.42 -0.37 -2.42
N TYR A 7 8.96 -1.12 -3.40
CA TYR A 7 8.25 -1.54 -4.61
C TYR A 7 7.30 -2.73 -4.35
N MET A 8 7.48 -3.46 -3.25
CA MET A 8 6.52 -4.47 -2.78
C MET A 8 5.38 -3.81 -2.00
N THR A 9 4.60 -2.95 -2.65
CA THR A 9 3.49 -2.25 -2.01
C THR A 9 2.27 -2.24 -2.92
N VAL A 10 1.12 -2.69 -2.40
CA VAL A 10 -0.18 -2.53 -3.10
C VAL A 10 -0.70 -1.10 -2.95
N LEU A 11 -0.15 -0.35 -1.98
CA LEU A 11 -0.54 1.00 -1.61
C LEU A 11 0.04 2.02 -2.60
N GLY A 12 -0.57 2.07 -3.77
CA GLY A 12 -0.27 2.99 -4.86
C GLY A 12 -1.52 3.22 -5.70
N PHE A 13 -1.46 4.15 -6.65
CA PHE A 13 -2.55 4.36 -7.62
C PHE A 13 -2.36 3.42 -8.81
N ASP A 14 -2.29 2.13 -8.50
CA ASP A 14 -2.08 1.05 -9.47
C ASP A 14 -3.40 0.36 -9.77
N CYS A 15 -3.41 -0.58 -10.72
CA CYS A 15 -4.62 -1.28 -11.15
C CYS A 15 -5.38 -1.96 -10.00
N ILE A 16 -4.66 -2.38 -8.95
CA ILE A 16 -5.22 -3.14 -7.82
C ILE A 16 -6.02 -2.21 -6.89
N THR A 17 -5.39 -1.17 -6.34
CA THR A 17 -6.07 -0.20 -5.47
C THR A 17 -7.14 0.59 -6.23
N THR A 18 -6.92 0.86 -7.52
CA THR A 18 -7.92 1.44 -8.43
C THR A 18 -9.12 0.50 -8.60
N GLY A 19 -8.88 -0.79 -8.86
CA GLY A 19 -9.93 -1.81 -8.95
C GLY A 19 -10.72 -1.92 -7.66
N TYR A 20 -10.04 -1.91 -6.51
CA TYR A 20 -10.67 -1.85 -5.20
C TYR A 20 -11.52 -0.58 -5.01
N ALA A 21 -11.04 0.59 -5.45
CA ALA A 21 -11.82 1.83 -5.38
C ALA A 21 -13.17 1.68 -6.10
N TYR A 22 -13.17 1.04 -7.27
CA TYR A 22 -14.40 0.77 -8.03
C TYR A 22 -15.31 -0.24 -7.34
N THR A 23 -14.79 -1.27 -6.68
CA THR A 23 -15.64 -2.21 -5.92
C THR A 23 -16.29 -1.55 -4.71
N GLN A 24 -15.68 -0.50 -4.16
CA GLN A 24 -16.26 0.36 -3.12
C GLN A 24 -17.24 1.42 -3.67
N GLY A 25 -17.51 1.43 -4.98
CA GLY A 25 -18.46 2.34 -5.61
C GLY A 25 -17.94 3.76 -5.87
N LEU A 26 -16.62 3.98 -5.83
CA LEU A 26 -16.07 5.30 -6.18
C LEU A 26 -16.23 5.55 -7.68
N ASN A 27 -16.72 6.75 -8.01
CA ASN A 27 -16.83 7.21 -9.40
C ASN A 27 -15.43 7.45 -9.99
N GLY A 28 -15.23 7.11 -11.26
CA GLY A 28 -13.97 7.34 -11.98
C GLY A 28 -13.48 8.80 -11.93
N SER A 29 -14.40 9.78 -11.88
CA SER A 29 -14.01 11.20 -11.75
C SER A 29 -13.31 11.51 -10.43
N ILE A 30 -13.81 10.94 -9.32
CA ILE A 30 -13.20 11.11 -7.99
C ILE A 30 -11.83 10.43 -7.98
N LEU A 31 -11.73 9.24 -8.56
CA LEU A 31 -10.48 8.51 -8.62
C LEU A 31 -9.41 9.26 -9.42
N SER A 32 -9.78 9.85 -10.57
CA SER A 32 -8.87 10.70 -11.35
C SER A 32 -8.41 11.94 -10.57
N LEU A 33 -9.30 12.55 -9.77
CA LEU A 33 -8.93 13.68 -8.91
C LEU A 33 -7.94 13.26 -7.82
N LEU A 34 -8.16 12.10 -7.17
CA LEU A 34 -7.25 11.55 -6.17
C LEU A 34 -5.88 11.21 -6.77
N MET A 35 -5.85 10.64 -7.98
CA MET A 35 -4.61 10.42 -8.74
C MET A 35 -3.88 11.73 -9.05
N GLY A 36 -4.62 12.77 -9.44
CA GLY A 36 -4.07 14.12 -9.65
C GLY A 36 -3.45 14.69 -8.37
N ALA A 37 -4.15 14.59 -7.24
CA ALA A 37 -3.64 15.00 -5.94
C ALA A 37 -2.37 14.23 -5.55
N SER A 38 -2.34 12.92 -5.78
CA SER A 38 -1.17 12.06 -5.58
C SER A 38 0.04 12.52 -6.39
N ALA A 39 -0.16 12.92 -7.66
CA ALA A 39 0.92 13.43 -8.50
C ALA A 39 1.49 14.75 -7.94
N VAL A 40 0.62 15.66 -7.49
CA VAL A 40 1.04 16.91 -6.84
C VAL A 40 1.86 16.62 -5.58
N MET A 41 1.41 15.70 -4.72
CA MET A 41 2.18 15.31 -3.52
C MET A 41 3.52 14.66 -3.86
N GLY A 42 3.61 13.89 -4.96
CA GLY A 42 4.87 13.35 -5.48
C GLY A 42 5.85 14.46 -5.88
N ILE A 43 5.37 15.47 -6.62
CA ILE A 43 6.16 16.67 -6.97
C ILE A 43 6.58 17.42 -5.71
N CYS A 44 5.69 17.60 -4.73
CA CYS A 44 6.04 18.20 -3.43
C CYS A 44 7.15 17.41 -2.72
N GLY A 45 7.18 16.07 -2.85
CA GLY A 45 8.26 15.21 -2.38
C GLY A 45 9.62 15.59 -2.96
N THR A 46 9.69 15.96 -4.25
CA THR A 46 10.96 16.43 -4.86
C THR A 46 11.44 17.76 -4.28
N VAL A 47 10.52 18.69 -4.01
CA VAL A 47 10.85 19.97 -3.39
C VAL A 47 11.33 19.75 -1.95
N ALA A 48 10.60 18.93 -1.19
CA ALA A 48 10.98 18.54 0.17
C ALA A 48 12.37 17.90 0.21
N PHE A 49 12.66 16.98 -0.71
CA PHE A 49 13.99 16.38 -0.86
C PHE A 49 15.09 17.43 -1.03
N THR A 50 14.93 18.36 -1.98
CA THR A 50 15.97 19.38 -2.24
C THR A 50 16.19 20.30 -1.04
N TRP A 51 15.13 20.64 -0.31
CA TRP A 51 15.20 21.51 0.85
C TRP A 51 15.87 20.82 2.05
N ILE A 52 15.46 19.59 2.37
CA ILE A 52 16.02 18.82 3.49
C ILE A 52 17.48 18.44 3.20
N ARG A 53 17.82 18.05 1.96
CA ARG A 53 19.20 17.74 1.56
C ARG A 53 20.13 18.91 1.78
N LYS A 54 19.72 20.13 1.39
CA LYS A 54 20.52 21.35 1.57
C LYS A 54 20.78 21.69 3.04
N LYS A 55 19.84 21.37 3.93
CA LYS A 55 19.94 21.69 5.37
C LYS A 55 20.62 20.60 6.20
N CYS A 56 20.23 19.35 6.03
CA CYS A 56 20.61 18.26 6.93
C CYS A 56 21.53 17.22 6.27
N GLY A 57 21.78 17.31 4.96
CA GLY A 57 22.56 16.34 4.19
C GLY A 57 21.75 15.13 3.69
N LEU A 58 22.39 14.32 2.83
CA LEU A 58 21.70 13.28 2.06
C LEU A 58 21.16 12.13 2.92
N ILE A 59 22.00 11.54 3.78
CA ILE A 59 21.63 10.37 4.60
C ILE A 59 20.49 10.73 5.59
N ARG A 60 20.51 11.95 6.15
CA ARG A 60 19.44 12.42 7.04
C ARG A 60 18.13 12.65 6.28
N THR A 61 18.21 13.11 5.03
CA THR A 61 17.04 13.30 4.18
C THR A 61 16.29 11.98 4.00
N GLY A 62 16.99 10.89 3.72
CA GLY A 62 16.38 9.57 3.59
C GLY A 62 15.77 9.05 4.89
N PHE A 63 16.38 9.37 6.04
CA PHE A 63 15.81 9.02 7.33
C PHE A 63 14.50 9.77 7.57
N VAL A 64 14.49 11.10 7.37
CA VAL A 64 13.30 11.95 7.55
C VAL A 64 12.18 11.53 6.58
N SER A 65 12.50 11.29 5.31
CA SER A 65 11.51 10.88 4.32
C SER A 65 10.92 9.50 4.64
N GLY A 66 11.72 8.57 5.17
CA GLY A 66 11.24 7.26 5.60
C GLY A 66 10.31 7.34 6.82
N VAL A 67 10.63 8.17 7.81
CA VAL A 67 9.73 8.44 8.95
C VAL A 67 8.43 9.09 8.49
N ALA A 68 8.51 10.08 7.58
CA ALA A 68 7.33 10.71 6.99
C ALA A 68 6.45 9.70 6.23
N GLN A 69 7.06 8.83 5.41
CA GLN A 69 6.30 7.80 4.69
C GLN A 69 5.63 6.81 5.66
N LEU A 70 6.36 6.28 6.65
CA LEU A 70 5.80 5.33 7.62
C LEU A 70 4.68 5.95 8.46
N SER A 71 4.85 7.19 8.92
CA SER A 71 3.78 7.88 9.66
C SER A 71 2.51 8.07 8.83
N CYS A 72 2.62 8.38 7.54
CA CYS A 72 1.47 8.45 6.65
C CYS A 72 0.83 7.06 6.42
N LEU A 73 1.63 6.01 6.26
CA LEU A 73 1.14 4.65 6.08
C LEU A 73 0.45 4.08 7.33
N MET A 74 0.75 4.61 8.54
CA MET A 74 -0.03 4.27 9.73
C MET A 74 -1.50 4.70 9.61
N LEU A 75 -1.84 5.71 8.80
CA LEU A 75 -3.22 6.06 8.48
C LEU A 75 -3.90 4.95 7.64
N CYS A 76 -3.17 4.35 6.70
CA CYS A 76 -3.66 3.20 5.94
C CYS A 76 -3.92 2.01 6.86
N VAL A 77 -3.02 1.73 7.81
CA VAL A 77 -3.24 0.67 8.81
C VAL A 77 -4.44 0.99 9.68
N ALA A 78 -4.56 2.22 10.18
CA ALA A 78 -5.71 2.64 10.97
C ALA A 78 -7.03 2.47 10.20
N SER A 79 -7.04 2.71 8.89
CA SER A 79 -8.23 2.55 8.04
C SER A 79 -8.77 1.12 8.03
N VAL A 80 -7.89 0.13 8.24
CA VAL A 80 -8.27 -1.28 8.32
C VAL A 80 -9.08 -1.57 9.59
N PHE A 81 -8.74 -0.90 10.69
CA PHE A 81 -9.31 -1.14 12.02
C PHE A 81 -10.47 -0.21 12.39
N VAL A 82 -10.90 0.69 11.51
CA VAL A 82 -12.05 1.56 11.75
C VAL A 82 -13.33 0.70 11.86
N PRO A 83 -14.19 0.90 12.86
CA PRO A 83 -15.45 0.16 12.97
C PRO A 83 -16.35 0.44 11.76
N GLY A 84 -16.83 -0.63 11.11
CA GLY A 84 -17.57 -0.54 9.86
C GLY A 84 -16.70 -0.41 8.61
N SER A 85 -15.40 -0.71 8.71
CA SER A 85 -14.55 -0.87 7.55
C SER A 85 -15.02 -2.06 6.69
N PRO A 86 -14.86 -1.98 5.35
CA PRO A 86 -15.19 -3.08 4.43
C PRO A 86 -14.14 -4.21 4.46
N PHE A 87 -13.17 -4.16 5.38
CA PHE A 87 -12.06 -5.09 5.44
C PHE A 87 -12.36 -6.21 6.42
N ASP A 88 -12.55 -7.42 5.89
CA ASP A 88 -12.69 -8.60 6.74
C ASP A 88 -11.33 -9.25 6.96
N LEU A 89 -10.84 -9.20 8.20
CA LEU A 89 -9.58 -9.82 8.62
C LEU A 89 -9.73 -11.32 8.90
N GLY A 90 -10.96 -11.83 8.99
CA GLY A 90 -11.26 -13.25 9.22
C GLY A 90 -11.13 -14.12 7.98
N VAL A 91 -11.17 -13.53 6.79
CA VAL A 91 -11.04 -14.24 5.51
C VAL A 91 -9.56 -14.29 5.12
N SER A 92 -9.02 -15.50 4.98
CA SER A 92 -7.66 -15.66 4.46
C SER A 92 -7.64 -15.24 2.98
N PRO A 93 -6.73 -14.34 2.55
CA PRO A 93 -6.67 -13.89 1.16
C PRO A 93 -6.38 -15.04 0.18
N PHE A 94 -5.74 -16.10 0.68
CA PHE A 94 -5.31 -17.27 -0.06
C PHE A 94 -6.29 -18.45 0.06
N ARG A 95 -7.53 -18.24 0.53
CA ARG A 95 -8.50 -19.32 0.73
C ARG A 95 -8.75 -20.13 -0.55
N ASP A 96 -8.91 -19.44 -1.67
CA ASP A 96 -9.17 -20.10 -2.97
C ASP A 96 -7.94 -20.82 -3.51
N LEU A 97 -6.74 -20.29 -3.26
CA LEU A 97 -5.51 -21.00 -3.58
C LEU A 97 -5.37 -22.27 -2.72
N TYR A 98 -5.66 -22.14 -1.43
CA TYR A 98 -5.75 -23.25 -0.49
C TYR A 98 -7.05 -24.03 -0.65
N SER A 99 -7.91 -23.86 -1.65
CA SER A 99 -8.98 -24.83 -1.98
C SER A 99 -8.62 -25.60 -3.25
N HIS A 100 -7.96 -24.92 -4.18
CA HIS A 100 -7.44 -25.50 -5.42
C HIS A 100 -6.22 -26.41 -5.25
N LEU A 101 -5.27 -26.08 -4.35
CA LEU A 101 -4.01 -26.83 -4.24
C LEU A 101 -4.10 -28.13 -3.45
N LEU A 102 -5.02 -28.21 -2.49
CA LEU A 102 -5.11 -29.30 -1.51
C LEU A 102 -6.31 -30.25 -1.73
N GLY A 103 -7.21 -29.97 -2.69
CA GLY A 103 -8.57 -30.51 -2.72
C GLY A 103 -9.42 -30.17 -1.47
N GLU A 104 -10.71 -29.89 -1.62
CA GLU A 104 -11.60 -29.77 -0.45
C GLU A 104 -11.47 -31.03 0.43
N PRO A 105 -11.34 -30.90 1.76
CA PRO A 105 -11.74 -32.00 2.62
C PRO A 105 -13.27 -32.09 2.51
N ASP A 106 -13.77 -33.05 1.74
CA ASP A 106 -15.18 -33.43 1.71
C ASP A 106 -15.71 -33.56 3.15
N LEU A 107 -16.41 -32.55 3.62
CA LEU A 107 -17.28 -32.63 4.79
C LEU A 107 -18.69 -32.88 4.25
N PRO A 108 -19.38 -33.93 4.72
CA PRO A 108 -20.58 -34.44 4.06
C PRO A 108 -21.69 -33.38 3.99
N GLU A 109 -22.25 -33.20 2.79
CA GLU A 109 -23.53 -32.53 2.56
C GLU A 109 -24.59 -33.10 3.49
N VAL A 110 -25.07 -32.28 4.43
CA VAL A 110 -26.32 -32.57 5.12
C VAL A 110 -27.44 -31.93 4.31
N ASP A 111 -28.16 -32.79 3.59
CA ASP A 111 -29.41 -32.49 2.91
C ASP A 111 -30.38 -31.72 3.82
N HIS A 112 -30.65 -30.46 3.49
CA HIS A 112 -31.85 -29.76 3.96
C HIS A 112 -32.80 -29.49 2.79
N ALA A 113 -33.26 -30.59 2.18
CA ALA A 113 -34.49 -30.61 1.42
C ALA A 113 -35.66 -30.98 2.35
N LEU A 114 -36.37 -29.98 2.91
CA LEU A 114 -37.81 -30.04 3.25
C LEU A 114 -38.29 -28.76 3.97
N SER A 115 -38.91 -27.85 3.21
CA SER A 115 -40.22 -27.25 3.54
C SER A 115 -40.60 -26.18 2.50
N ALA A 116 -41.27 -26.63 1.45
CA ALA A 116 -42.03 -25.75 0.57
C ALA A 116 -43.34 -25.34 1.28
N ILE A 117 -43.50 -24.05 1.59
CA ILE A 117 -44.80 -23.42 1.87
C ILE A 117 -44.92 -22.20 0.94
N PRO A 118 -45.94 -22.11 0.06
CA PRO A 118 -46.14 -20.93 -0.77
C PRO A 118 -46.87 -19.86 0.05
N GLN A 119 -46.23 -18.71 0.31
CA GLN A 119 -46.92 -17.51 0.76
C GLN A 119 -46.93 -16.44 -0.33
N VAL A 120 -48.12 -16.26 -0.89
CA VAL A 120 -48.53 -15.18 -1.78
C VAL A 120 -48.74 -13.90 -0.96
N GLY A 121 -48.17 -12.78 -1.43
CA GLY A 121 -48.71 -11.44 -1.22
C GLY A 121 -48.08 -10.57 -0.12
N ASN A 122 -47.14 -9.70 -0.51
CA ASN A 122 -47.40 -8.26 -0.46
C ASN A 122 -46.35 -7.45 -1.23
N LEU A 123 -46.82 -6.83 -2.31
CA LEU A 123 -46.17 -5.77 -3.07
C LEU A 123 -46.30 -4.47 -2.27
N THR A 124 -45.21 -3.99 -1.66
CA THR A 124 -45.07 -2.58 -1.31
C THR A 124 -43.80 -2.04 -1.92
N THR A 125 -44.00 -1.25 -2.97
CA THR A 125 -43.03 -0.38 -3.61
C THR A 125 -42.47 0.59 -2.57
N ALA A 126 -41.26 0.33 -2.09
CA ALA A 126 -40.46 1.31 -1.35
C ALA A 126 -39.13 1.45 -2.07
N ALA A 127 -38.93 2.59 -2.72
CA ALA A 127 -37.65 2.96 -3.31
C ALA A 127 -36.59 3.03 -2.19
N PRO A 128 -35.44 2.34 -2.30
CA PRO A 128 -34.37 2.56 -1.35
C PRO A 128 -33.60 3.80 -1.79
N SER A 129 -34.02 4.97 -1.29
CA SER A 129 -33.11 6.10 -1.10
C SER A 129 -32.22 5.79 0.11
N GLY A 130 -31.26 4.88 -0.08
CA GLY A 130 -30.26 4.55 0.92
C GLY A 130 -28.97 5.29 0.59
N GLU A 131 -28.68 6.38 1.31
CA GLU A 131 -27.29 6.82 1.45
C GLU A 131 -26.47 5.60 1.91
N PRO A 132 -25.29 5.32 1.32
CA PRO A 132 -24.47 4.21 1.77
C PRO A 132 -24.09 4.45 3.25
N PRO A 133 -23.94 3.37 4.04
CA PRO A 133 -23.61 3.51 5.45
C PRO A 133 -22.28 4.27 5.59
N LEU A 134 -22.34 5.43 6.25
CA LEU A 134 -21.23 6.35 6.54
C LEU A 134 -19.90 5.72 7.03
N PRO A 135 -19.85 4.57 7.73
CA PRO A 135 -18.59 3.99 8.22
C PRO A 135 -17.61 3.53 7.13
N SER A 136 -18.11 2.99 6.00
CA SER A 136 -17.24 2.44 4.94
C SER A 136 -16.50 3.53 4.17
N LEU A 137 -17.15 4.70 4.00
CA LEU A 137 -16.56 5.84 3.32
C LEU A 137 -15.42 6.47 4.13
N LEU A 138 -15.52 6.44 5.47
CA LEU A 138 -14.45 6.92 6.35
C LEU A 138 -13.18 6.07 6.19
N SER A 139 -13.27 4.73 6.23
CA SER A 139 -12.11 3.86 6.03
C SER A 139 -11.49 4.05 4.65
N VAL A 140 -12.29 4.12 3.60
CA VAL A 140 -11.78 4.31 2.23
C VAL A 140 -11.12 5.68 2.07
N SER A 141 -11.71 6.74 2.63
CA SER A 141 -11.11 8.09 2.59
C SER A 141 -9.77 8.16 3.34
N LEU A 142 -9.67 7.50 4.50
CA LEU A 142 -8.45 7.46 5.31
C LEU A 142 -7.34 6.68 4.60
N LEU A 143 -7.70 5.57 3.94
CA LEU A 143 -6.79 4.79 3.09
C LEU A 143 -6.20 5.66 1.98
N PHE A 144 -7.04 6.33 1.17
CA PHE A 144 -6.56 7.17 0.06
C PHE A 144 -5.79 8.39 0.56
N ALA A 145 -6.21 9.01 1.67
CA ALA A 145 -5.48 10.11 2.29
C ALA A 145 -4.07 9.67 2.72
N GLY A 146 -3.94 8.50 3.35
CA GLY A 146 -2.66 7.91 3.73
C GLY A 146 -1.77 7.63 2.51
N VAL A 147 -2.32 7.02 1.45
CA VAL A 147 -1.60 6.74 0.19
C VAL A 147 -1.10 8.03 -0.47
N ILE A 148 -1.95 9.06 -0.57
CA ILE A 148 -1.60 10.35 -1.16
C ILE A 148 -0.53 11.05 -0.34
N ALA A 149 -0.68 11.13 0.98
CA ALA A 149 0.30 11.76 1.87
C ALA A 149 1.66 11.03 1.85
N ALA A 150 1.65 9.69 1.79
CA ALA A 150 2.85 8.87 1.73
C ALA A 150 3.71 9.13 0.48
N ARG A 151 3.14 9.70 -0.61
CA ARG A 151 3.89 10.03 -1.84
C ARG A 151 5.03 11.01 -1.61
N VAL A 152 4.88 11.96 -0.68
CA VAL A 152 5.93 12.92 -0.35
C VAL A 152 7.17 12.19 0.17
N GLY A 153 6.96 11.31 1.15
CA GLY A 153 8.03 10.52 1.76
C GLY A 153 8.62 9.52 0.77
N LEU A 154 7.78 8.85 -0.01
CA LEU A 154 8.20 7.87 -1.03
C LEU A 154 9.11 8.51 -2.08
N TRP A 155 8.67 9.59 -2.73
CA TRP A 155 9.46 10.24 -3.79
C TRP A 155 10.73 10.89 -3.24
N SER A 156 10.67 11.48 -2.04
CA SER A 156 11.87 12.02 -1.39
C SER A 156 12.88 10.92 -1.03
N PHE A 157 12.40 9.73 -0.63
CA PHE A 157 13.26 8.61 -0.31
C PHE A 157 13.90 8.00 -1.56
N ASP A 158 13.13 7.86 -2.63
CA ASP A 158 13.61 7.37 -3.93
C ASP A 158 14.78 8.23 -4.44
N LEU A 159 14.57 9.56 -4.52
CA LEU A 159 15.62 10.51 -4.86
C LEU A 159 16.84 10.42 -3.95
N THR A 160 16.63 10.17 -2.65
CA THR A 160 17.74 9.99 -1.71
C THR A 160 18.57 8.77 -2.05
N VAL A 161 17.95 7.62 -2.30
CA VAL A 161 18.67 6.38 -2.63
C VAL A 161 19.36 6.51 -3.98
N THR A 162 18.70 7.09 -4.99
CA THR A 162 19.31 7.35 -6.29
C THR A 162 20.55 8.23 -6.16
N GLN A 163 20.46 9.34 -5.42
CA GLN A 163 21.61 10.22 -5.20
C GLN A 163 22.71 9.54 -4.38
N LEU A 164 22.35 8.68 -3.42
CA LEU A 164 23.33 7.93 -2.65
C LEU A 164 24.14 6.99 -3.54
N ILE A 165 23.51 6.31 -4.50
CA ILE A 165 24.20 5.47 -5.48
C ILE A 165 25.09 6.34 -6.39
N GLN A 166 24.58 7.49 -6.85
CA GLN A 166 25.34 8.38 -7.73
C GLN A 166 26.59 8.97 -7.05
N GLU A 167 26.48 9.38 -5.79
CA GLU A 167 27.57 10.01 -5.03
C GLU A 167 28.60 9.00 -4.51
N ASN A 168 28.19 7.77 -4.17
CA ASN A 168 29.07 6.79 -3.53
C ASN A 168 29.64 5.71 -4.49
N VAL A 169 29.19 5.66 -5.74
CA VAL A 169 29.66 4.68 -6.74
C VAL A 169 30.50 5.37 -7.81
N ILE A 170 31.64 4.74 -8.14
CA ILE A 170 32.57 5.17 -9.19
C ILE A 170 31.88 5.13 -10.56
N GLU A 171 32.17 6.09 -11.43
CA GLU A 171 31.41 6.33 -12.67
C GLU A 171 31.34 5.11 -13.61
N SER A 172 32.41 4.30 -13.67
CA SER A 172 32.46 3.07 -14.49
C SER A 172 31.47 2.00 -14.01
N GLU A 173 31.21 1.92 -12.70
CA GLU A 173 30.37 0.90 -12.08
C GLU A 173 28.93 1.36 -11.86
N ARG A 174 28.64 2.66 -12.00
CA ARG A 174 27.30 3.23 -11.76
C ARG A 174 26.22 2.53 -12.59
N GLY A 175 26.52 2.16 -13.84
CA GLY A 175 25.59 1.45 -14.70
C GLY A 175 25.23 0.07 -14.17
N VAL A 176 26.23 -0.71 -13.73
CA VAL A 176 26.05 -2.05 -13.17
C VAL A 176 25.24 -2.02 -11.89
N ILE A 177 25.61 -1.12 -10.95
CA ILE A 177 24.91 -1.00 -9.66
C ILE A 177 23.47 -0.52 -9.84
N ASN A 178 23.22 0.45 -10.73
CA ASN A 178 21.84 0.84 -11.06
C ASN A 178 21.07 -0.31 -11.72
N GLY A 179 21.70 -1.08 -12.60
CA GLY A 179 21.09 -2.26 -13.20
C GLY A 179 20.65 -3.29 -12.16
N VAL A 180 21.50 -3.60 -11.18
CA VAL A 180 21.17 -4.49 -10.05
C VAL A 180 20.05 -3.90 -9.18
N GLN A 181 20.08 -2.59 -8.89
CA GLN A 181 19.03 -1.97 -8.10
C GLN A 181 17.67 -2.02 -8.83
N ASN A 182 17.66 -1.78 -10.15
CA ASN A 182 16.45 -1.80 -10.95
C ASN A 182 15.89 -3.22 -11.11
N SER A 183 16.76 -4.23 -11.30
CA SER A 183 16.33 -5.63 -11.36
C SER A 183 15.71 -6.10 -10.04
N MET A 184 16.24 -5.65 -8.91
CA MET A 184 15.62 -5.90 -7.60
C MET A 184 14.27 -5.19 -7.45
N ASN A 185 14.15 -3.94 -7.89
CA ASN A 185 12.85 -3.25 -7.87
C ASN A 185 11.80 -4.03 -8.69
N TYR A 186 12.14 -4.48 -9.90
CA TYR A 186 11.24 -5.30 -10.72
C TYR A 186 10.93 -6.67 -10.12
N LEU A 187 11.89 -7.32 -9.45
CA LEU A 187 11.64 -8.59 -8.78
C LEU A 187 10.59 -8.43 -7.67
N LEU A 188 10.72 -7.40 -6.85
CA LEU A 188 9.80 -7.14 -5.74
C LEU A 188 8.43 -6.64 -6.25
N ASP A 189 8.39 -5.88 -7.34
CA ASP A 189 7.15 -5.49 -8.02
C ASP A 189 6.43 -6.69 -8.66
N LEU A 190 7.18 -7.63 -9.26
CA LEU A 190 6.63 -8.88 -9.79
C LEU A 190 6.01 -9.74 -8.67
N LEU A 191 6.70 -9.85 -7.53
CA LEU A 191 6.16 -10.58 -6.38
C LEU A 191 4.88 -9.92 -5.84
N HIS A 192 4.78 -8.59 -5.90
CA HIS A 192 3.57 -7.86 -5.57
C HIS A 192 2.40 -8.26 -6.52
N PHE A 193 2.62 -8.31 -7.83
CA PHE A 193 1.61 -8.80 -8.78
C PHE A 193 1.23 -10.27 -8.54
N ILE A 194 2.21 -11.14 -8.26
CA ILE A 194 1.95 -12.55 -7.92
C ILE A 194 1.09 -12.64 -6.66
N MET A 195 1.42 -11.89 -5.60
CA MET A 195 0.65 -11.88 -4.36
C MET A 195 -0.83 -11.55 -4.61
N VAL A 196 -1.13 -10.60 -5.51
CA VAL A 196 -2.51 -10.22 -5.82
C VAL A 196 -3.21 -11.25 -6.70
N ILE A 197 -2.51 -11.90 -7.62
CA ILE A 197 -3.06 -13.03 -8.38
C ILE A 197 -3.47 -14.17 -7.44
N LEU A 198 -2.67 -14.42 -6.40
CA LEU A 198 -2.95 -15.46 -5.40
C LEU A 198 -4.03 -15.05 -4.39
N ALA A 199 -4.33 -13.74 -4.27
CA ALA A 199 -5.30 -13.18 -3.35
C ALA A 199 -6.27 -12.20 -4.05
N PRO A 200 -7.17 -12.71 -4.90
CA PRO A 200 -8.04 -11.89 -5.74
C PRO A 200 -9.22 -11.24 -4.99
N ASN A 201 -9.55 -11.73 -3.80
CA ASN A 201 -10.77 -11.34 -3.09
C ASN A 201 -10.66 -9.92 -2.49
N PRO A 202 -11.58 -8.99 -2.83
CA PRO A 202 -11.53 -7.61 -2.36
C PRO A 202 -11.82 -7.45 -0.87
N GLU A 203 -12.53 -8.40 -0.26
CA GLU A 203 -12.85 -8.40 1.18
C GLU A 203 -11.59 -8.58 2.03
N ALA A 204 -10.63 -9.36 1.53
CA ALA A 204 -9.34 -9.61 2.16
C ALA A 204 -8.29 -8.52 1.86
N PHE A 205 -8.66 -7.45 1.13
CA PHE A 205 -7.73 -6.38 0.74
C PHE A 205 -7.05 -5.71 1.94
N GLY A 206 -7.72 -5.63 3.10
CA GLY A 206 -7.14 -5.09 4.33
C GLY A 206 -5.89 -5.84 4.81
N LEU A 207 -5.83 -7.17 4.60
CA LEU A 207 -4.64 -7.96 4.90
C LEU A 207 -3.50 -7.65 3.92
N LEU A 208 -3.80 -7.45 2.64
CA LEU A 208 -2.79 -7.02 1.65
C LEU A 208 -2.21 -5.65 2.00
N VAL A 209 -3.03 -4.72 2.51
CA VAL A 209 -2.58 -3.42 3.05
C VAL A 209 -1.58 -3.62 4.19
N ILE A 210 -1.89 -4.48 5.17
CA ILE A 210 -1.00 -4.74 6.32
C ILE A 210 0.32 -5.40 5.86
N ILE A 211 0.23 -6.41 4.98
CA ILE A 211 1.41 -7.06 4.41
C ILE A 211 2.29 -6.03 3.70
N SER A 212 1.70 -5.20 2.85
CA SER A 212 2.39 -4.14 2.12
C SER A 212 3.08 -3.13 3.05
N VAL A 213 2.41 -2.64 4.09
CA VAL A 213 3.03 -1.73 5.07
C VAL A 213 4.19 -2.42 5.79
N SER A 214 4.09 -3.73 6.06
CA SER A 214 5.19 -4.49 6.68
C SER A 214 6.44 -4.55 5.77
N PHE A 215 6.28 -4.75 4.46
CA PHE A 215 7.39 -4.72 3.50
C PHE A 215 8.02 -3.33 3.42
N VAL A 216 7.21 -2.27 3.35
CA VAL A 216 7.70 -0.88 3.37
C VAL A 216 8.46 -0.58 4.67
N ALA A 217 7.95 -1.03 5.82
CA ALA A 217 8.62 -0.90 7.12
C ALA A 217 9.95 -1.66 7.17
N MET A 218 10.02 -2.89 6.63
CA MET A 218 11.28 -3.63 6.49
C MET A 218 12.29 -2.86 5.63
N GLY A 219 11.86 -2.32 4.48
CA GLY A 219 12.68 -1.49 3.61
C GLY A 219 13.26 -0.28 4.33
N HIS A 220 12.42 0.48 5.05
CA HIS A 220 12.88 1.63 5.84
C HIS A 220 13.77 1.22 7.00
N MET A 221 13.49 0.11 7.69
CA MET A 221 14.34 -0.41 8.77
C MET A 221 15.74 -0.77 8.27
N MET A 222 15.86 -1.34 7.06
CA MET A 222 17.16 -1.57 6.42
C MET A 222 17.91 -0.26 6.18
N TYR A 223 17.22 0.79 5.71
CA TYR A 223 17.83 2.10 5.51
C TYR A 223 18.22 2.78 6.83
N PHE A 224 17.36 2.72 7.84
CA PHE A 224 17.65 3.29 9.16
C PHE A 224 18.87 2.63 9.77
N ARG A 225 18.99 1.29 9.69
CA ARG A 225 20.21 0.57 10.09
C ARG A 225 21.45 1.07 9.35
N PHE A 226 21.36 1.28 8.04
CA PHE A 226 22.43 1.89 7.25
C PHE A 226 22.76 3.32 7.73
N ALA A 227 21.76 4.18 7.92
CA ALA A 227 21.94 5.56 8.35
C ALA A 227 22.57 5.66 9.75
N PHE A 228 22.13 4.81 10.70
CA PHE A 228 22.73 4.69 12.02
C PHE A 228 24.16 4.19 11.96
N LYS A 229 24.47 3.21 11.10
CA LYS A 229 25.85 2.74 10.91
C LYS A 229 26.76 3.83 10.34
N SER A 230 26.25 4.66 9.43
CA SER A 230 27.02 5.70 8.75
C SER A 230 27.23 6.96 9.60
N LEU A 231 26.22 7.43 10.34
CA LEU A 231 26.27 8.70 11.11
C LEU A 231 26.29 8.52 12.63
N GLY A 232 25.94 7.34 13.15
CA GLY A 232 25.84 7.08 14.59
C GLY A 232 24.89 8.05 15.30
N LYS A 233 25.30 8.52 16.49
CA LYS A 233 24.53 9.49 17.30
C LYS A 233 24.36 10.86 16.62
N ARG A 234 25.17 11.17 15.60
CA ARG A 234 25.05 12.43 14.83
C ARG A 234 23.87 12.43 13.87
N LEU A 235 23.16 11.32 13.72
CA LEU A 235 21.97 11.24 12.88
C LEU A 235 20.90 12.27 13.28
N PHE A 236 20.72 12.50 14.59
CA PHE A 236 19.68 13.39 15.12
C PHE A 236 20.10 14.87 15.25
N LEU A 237 21.39 15.18 15.10
CA LEU A 237 21.91 16.54 15.21
C LEU A 237 21.81 17.25 13.87
N CYS A 238 20.65 17.79 13.49
CA CYS A 238 20.60 18.65 12.29
C CYS A 238 21.18 20.04 12.61
N CYS A 239 22.51 20.14 12.52
CA CYS A 239 23.29 21.37 12.48
C CYS A 239 24.36 21.22 11.40
#